data_AF-X1R5R4-F1
#
_entry.id   AF-X1R5R4-F1
#
_cell.length_a   1.000
_cell.length_b   1.000
_cell.length_c   1.000
_cell.angle_alpha   90.00
_cell.angle_beta   90.00
_cell.angle_gamma   90.00
#
_symmetry.space_group_name_H-M   'P 1'
#
loop_
_entity.id
_entity.type
_entity.pdbx_description
1 polymer ?
#
loop_
_entity_poly.entity_id
_entity_poly.type
_entity_poly.pdbx_seq_one_letter_code
_entity_poly.pdbx_strand_id
1 'polypeptide(L)'
;MTTSKAKEKEQQLNLESLTWGDLTWVNIERPTERETEYLAQNYPFHSLDLDDCLSRIQRPKIDEYKEYLFLVFHLPVFSKEARVTTPSQVSVFIGKDYLITLHKGELKPLVKLFRECQIDEESCQENFSQGSGYLLYRIMDRLVDYCLPILNKVGDNIEDVEDAIFSDKMPRAIKEISILRRDVISFRRIIWPMRAVIGSLEPKVRRFTKMDMSVYFGDMTDHVDKIWD
;
A
#
# COMPACT_ATOMS: atom_id res chain seq x y z
N MET A 1 22.70 46.04 6.93
CA MET A 1 23.35 44.73 7.16
C MET A 1 22.24 43.72 7.32
N THR A 2 21.85 43.14 6.20
CA THR A 2 20.62 42.38 6.02
C THR A 2 21.03 41.01 5.52
N THR A 3 21.59 40.21 6.41
CA THR A 3 22.05 38.85 6.11
C THR A 3 22.03 38.07 7.42
N SER A 4 21.39 36.89 7.40
CA SER A 4 21.26 35.93 8.51
C SER A 4 19.88 35.83 9.20
N LYS A 5 18.80 35.80 8.42
CA LYS A 5 17.57 35.07 8.78
C LYS A 5 17.16 34.00 7.75
N ALA A 6 18.06 33.70 6.81
CA ALA A 6 17.86 32.72 5.74
C ALA A 6 18.91 31.59 5.80
N LYS A 7 19.33 31.19 7.01
CA LYS A 7 20.00 29.92 7.22
C LYS A 7 18.97 28.91 7.69
N GLU A 8 18.64 28.01 6.77
CA GLU A 8 18.36 26.59 7.03
C GLU A 8 17.31 26.32 8.11
N LYS A 9 16.05 26.28 7.70
CA LYS A 9 15.22 25.16 8.18
C LYS A 9 15.94 23.91 7.69
N GLU A 10 16.65 23.18 8.55
CA GLU A 10 16.91 21.76 8.32
C GLU A 10 15.54 21.13 8.07
N GLN A 11 15.20 20.94 6.79
CA GLN A 11 13.93 20.34 6.41
C GLN A 11 14.05 18.87 6.77
N GLN A 12 13.44 18.47 7.88
CA GLN A 12 13.37 17.10 8.35
C GLN A 12 12.90 16.16 7.22
N LEU A 13 13.50 14.96 7.13
CA LEU A 13 13.05 13.93 6.19
C LEU A 13 11.61 13.53 6.50
N ASN A 14 10.83 13.15 5.48
CA ASN A 14 9.47 12.66 5.66
C ASN A 14 9.44 11.18 6.10
N LEU A 15 10.27 10.85 7.08
CA LEU A 15 10.54 9.49 7.54
C LEU A 15 10.25 9.40 9.04
N GLU A 16 9.50 8.38 9.40
CA GLU A 16 9.31 7.93 10.78
C GLU A 16 9.77 6.47 10.88
N SER A 17 10.29 6.07 12.04
CA SER A 17 10.75 4.70 12.25
C SER A 17 10.32 4.17 13.60
N LEU A 18 10.00 2.88 13.64
CA LEU A 18 9.69 2.13 14.85
C LEU A 18 10.59 0.89 14.90
N THR A 19 11.24 0.65 16.03
CA THR A 19 12.10 -0.52 16.24
C THR A 19 11.56 -1.34 17.39
N TRP A 20 11.41 -2.64 17.17
CA TRP A 20 11.03 -3.62 18.19
C TRP A 20 11.93 -4.85 18.12
N GLY A 21 12.70 -5.09 19.19
CA GLY A 21 13.80 -6.05 19.16
C GLY A 21 14.82 -5.65 18.09
N ASP A 22 15.13 -6.58 17.18
CA ASP A 22 16.07 -6.35 16.07
C ASP A 22 15.39 -5.87 14.78
N LEU A 23 14.05 -5.72 14.75
CA LEU A 23 13.32 -5.36 13.54
C LEU A 23 12.94 -3.88 13.55
N THR A 24 13.29 -3.17 12.48
CA THR A 24 12.90 -1.77 12.26
C THR A 24 11.93 -1.61 11.10
N TRP A 25 10.78 -0.99 11.36
CA TRP A 25 9.87 -0.51 10.32
C TRP A 25 10.10 0.98 10.09
N VAL A 26 10.55 1.32 8.88
CA VAL A 26 10.67 2.71 8.41
C VAL A 26 9.47 3.05 7.53
N ASN A 27 8.71 4.06 7.90
CA ASN A 27 7.58 4.56 7.13
C ASN A 27 7.89 5.94 6.53
N ILE A 28 7.79 6.05 5.21
CA ILE A 28 8.09 7.26 4.46
C ILE A 28 6.83 7.72 3.74
N GLU A 29 6.28 8.85 4.20
CA GLU A 29 5.11 9.48 3.60
C GLU A 29 5.51 10.59 2.63
N ARG A 30 4.96 10.58 1.41
CA ARG A 30 5.23 11.56 0.36
C ARG A 30 6.76 11.69 0.13
N PRO A 31 7.42 10.60 -0.29
CA PRO A 31 8.85 10.62 -0.53
C PRO A 31 9.23 11.65 -1.59
N THR A 32 10.38 12.26 -1.39
CA THR A 32 11.07 13.12 -2.35
C THR A 32 12.43 12.53 -2.69
N GLU A 33 13.17 13.18 -3.60
CA GLU A 33 14.56 12.81 -3.94
C GLU A 33 15.44 12.66 -2.68
N ARG A 34 15.17 13.44 -1.64
CA ARG A 34 15.94 13.42 -0.39
C ARG A 34 15.78 12.11 0.37
N GLU A 35 14.57 11.55 0.41
CA GLU A 35 14.32 10.27 1.06
C GLU A 35 14.97 9.13 0.27
N THR A 36 14.93 9.16 -1.07
CA THR A 36 15.62 8.15 -1.87
C THR A 36 17.14 8.26 -1.79
N GLU A 37 17.70 9.47 -1.70
CA GLU A 37 19.13 9.69 -1.47
C GLU A 37 19.56 9.17 -0.09
N TYR A 38 18.74 9.42 0.95
CA TYR A 38 18.94 8.85 2.27
C TYR A 38 18.96 7.32 2.20
N LEU A 39 17.99 6.71 1.52
CA LEU A 39 17.95 5.26 1.36
C LEU A 39 19.17 4.71 0.60
N ALA A 40 19.61 5.39 -0.47
CA ALA A 40 20.81 5.02 -1.23
C ALA A 40 22.10 5.03 -0.39
N GLN A 41 22.19 5.93 0.59
CA GLN A 41 23.37 6.07 1.46
C GLN A 41 23.38 5.07 2.62
N ASN A 42 22.21 4.61 3.07
CA ASN A 42 22.07 3.80 4.28
C ASN A 42 21.74 2.33 4.01
N TYR A 43 21.30 1.98 2.80
CA TYR A 43 20.89 0.63 2.42
C TYR A 43 21.51 0.23 1.08
N PRO A 44 21.72 -1.09 0.84
CA PRO A 44 22.31 -1.59 -0.40
C PRO A 44 21.29 -1.66 -1.55
N PHE A 45 20.39 -0.67 -1.64
CA PHE A 45 19.33 -0.68 -2.65
C PHE A 45 19.87 -0.30 -4.03
N HIS A 46 19.38 -1.01 -5.03
CA HIS A 46 19.67 -0.72 -6.43
C HIS A 46 19.03 0.61 -6.84
N SER A 47 19.77 1.42 -7.61
CA SER A 47 19.30 2.77 -8.00
C SER A 47 17.97 2.74 -8.76
N LEU A 48 17.75 1.72 -9.60
CA LEU A 48 16.49 1.56 -10.33
C LEU A 48 15.27 1.37 -9.40
N ASP A 49 15.44 0.69 -8.26
CA ASP A 49 14.33 0.50 -7.31
C ASP A 49 13.99 1.82 -6.60
N LEU A 50 15.00 2.65 -6.35
CA LEU A 50 14.83 3.99 -5.77
C LEU A 50 14.17 4.95 -6.76
N ASP A 51 14.60 4.92 -8.02
CA ASP A 51 13.97 5.69 -9.11
C ASP A 51 12.49 5.33 -9.24
N ASP A 52 12.15 4.04 -9.13
CA ASP A 52 10.78 3.55 -9.19
C ASP A 52 9.89 4.09 -8.05
N CYS A 53 10.47 4.47 -6.91
CA CYS A 53 9.74 5.07 -5.78
C CYS A 53 9.28 6.51 -6.05
N LEU A 54 9.97 7.25 -6.92
CA LEU A 54 9.64 8.64 -7.27
C LEU A 54 8.99 8.79 -8.65
N SER A 55 9.13 7.76 -9.48
CA SER A 55 8.61 7.74 -10.84
C SER A 55 7.07 7.75 -10.90
N ARG A 56 6.53 7.79 -12.14
CA ARG A 56 5.10 7.56 -12.37
C ARG A 56 4.71 6.17 -11.86
N ILE A 57 3.41 6.00 -11.57
CA ILE A 57 2.80 4.75 -11.10
C ILE A 57 3.36 3.54 -11.87
N GLN A 58 4.19 2.75 -11.19
CA GLN A 58 4.84 1.56 -11.73
C GLN A 58 3.86 0.41 -11.86
N ARG A 59 4.23 -0.71 -12.48
CA ARG A 59 3.38 -1.91 -12.38
C ARG A 59 3.67 -2.64 -11.08
N PRO A 60 2.67 -3.30 -10.45
CA PRO A 60 2.95 -4.17 -9.33
C PRO A 60 3.96 -5.24 -9.70
N LYS A 61 4.97 -5.45 -8.85
CA LYS A 61 6.11 -6.34 -9.13
C LYS A 61 6.83 -6.78 -7.85
N ILE A 62 7.69 -7.79 -8.02
CA ILE A 62 8.65 -8.25 -7.02
C ILE A 62 10.02 -8.35 -7.71
N ASP A 63 10.99 -7.58 -7.24
CA ASP A 63 12.37 -7.69 -7.64
C ASP A 63 13.19 -8.32 -6.51
N GLU A 64 13.89 -9.41 -6.84
CA GLU A 64 14.62 -10.22 -5.86
C GLU A 64 16.12 -9.93 -5.92
N TYR A 65 16.65 -9.47 -4.79
CA TYR A 65 18.08 -9.29 -4.59
C TYR A 65 18.61 -10.25 -3.52
N LYS A 66 19.94 -10.34 -3.43
CA LYS A 66 20.58 -11.22 -2.44
C LYS A 66 20.19 -10.86 -1.00
N GLU A 67 20.13 -9.56 -0.69
CA GLU A 67 19.98 -9.06 0.68
C GLU A 67 18.56 -8.55 1.00
N TYR A 68 17.77 -8.23 -0.03
CA TYR A 68 16.44 -7.64 0.14
C TYR A 68 15.49 -8.03 -1.00
N LEU A 69 14.20 -7.72 -0.84
CA LEU A 69 13.24 -7.65 -1.95
C LEU A 69 12.76 -6.22 -2.10
N PHE A 70 12.53 -5.83 -3.34
CA PHE A 70 11.77 -4.64 -3.67
C PHE A 70 10.40 -5.05 -4.20
N LEU A 71 9.36 -4.46 -3.64
CA LEU A 71 7.97 -4.78 -3.94
C LEU A 71 7.25 -3.49 -4.33
N VAL A 72 6.41 -3.58 -5.35
CA VAL A 72 5.47 -2.52 -5.69
C VAL A 72 4.07 -3.10 -5.64
N PHE A 73 3.19 -2.49 -4.84
CA PHE A 73 1.77 -2.82 -4.80
C PHE A 73 0.94 -1.60 -5.16
N HIS A 74 -0.25 -1.85 -5.68
CA HIS A 74 -1.25 -0.82 -5.91
C HIS A 74 -2.49 -1.11 -5.10
N LEU A 75 -3.00 -0.11 -4.40
CA LEU A 75 -4.26 -0.23 -3.68
C LEU A 75 -5.28 0.76 -4.24
N PRO A 76 -6.56 0.37 -4.32
CA PRO A 76 -7.62 1.24 -4.81
C PRO A 76 -7.88 2.38 -3.83
N VAL A 77 -7.89 3.61 -4.32
CA VAL A 77 -8.30 4.80 -3.57
C VAL A 77 -9.36 5.55 -4.37
N PHE A 78 -10.52 5.79 -3.78
CA PHE A 78 -11.61 6.50 -4.44
C PHE A 78 -11.36 8.02 -4.48
N SER A 79 -11.19 8.59 -5.67
CA SER A 79 -11.16 10.05 -5.85
C SER A 79 -12.58 10.60 -5.90
N LYS A 80 -12.91 11.44 -4.92
CA LYS A 80 -14.21 12.13 -4.88
C LYS A 80 -14.34 13.15 -6.01
N GLU A 81 -13.26 13.84 -6.39
CA GLU A 81 -13.29 14.83 -7.47
C GLU A 81 -13.53 14.17 -8.83
N ALA A 82 -12.80 13.10 -9.12
CA ALA A 82 -12.92 12.38 -10.40
C ALA A 82 -14.07 11.36 -10.42
N ARG A 83 -14.67 11.07 -9.25
CA ARG A 83 -15.70 10.04 -9.04
C ARG A 83 -15.28 8.68 -9.63
N VAL A 84 -14.03 8.33 -9.41
CA VAL A 84 -13.43 7.09 -9.91
C VAL A 84 -12.31 6.66 -8.97
N THR A 85 -12.16 5.35 -8.82
CA THR A 85 -11.08 4.72 -8.09
C THR A 85 -9.79 4.82 -8.89
N THR A 86 -8.73 5.26 -8.25
CA THR A 86 -7.39 5.39 -8.83
C THR A 86 -6.39 4.54 -8.05
N PRO A 87 -5.32 4.03 -8.70
CA PRO A 87 -4.27 3.31 -8.00
C PRO A 87 -3.45 4.26 -7.11
N SER A 88 -3.26 3.86 -5.86
CA SER A 88 -2.23 4.41 -4.98
C SER A 88 -1.10 3.38 -4.85
N GLN A 89 0.11 3.80 -5.18
CA GLN A 89 1.31 2.97 -5.07
C GLN A 89 1.82 2.92 -3.63
N VAL A 90 2.22 1.73 -3.18
CA VAL A 90 3.11 1.54 -2.05
C VAL A 90 4.31 0.74 -2.51
N SER A 91 5.49 1.33 -2.37
CA SER A 91 6.76 0.62 -2.58
C SER A 91 7.24 0.08 -1.23
N VAL A 92 7.74 -1.14 -1.23
CA VAL A 92 8.23 -1.80 -0.01
C VAL A 92 9.61 -2.39 -0.24
N PHE A 93 10.56 -2.04 0.62
CA PHE A 93 11.82 -2.77 0.74
C PHE A 93 11.75 -3.67 1.97
N ILE A 94 12.16 -4.93 1.82
CA ILE A 94 12.20 -5.90 2.92
C ILE A 94 13.57 -6.55 3.00
N GLY A 95 14.21 -6.45 4.16
CA GLY A 95 15.45 -7.12 4.51
C GLY A 95 15.28 -8.01 5.73
N LYS A 96 16.39 -8.55 6.27
CA LYS A 96 16.36 -9.48 7.42
C LYS A 96 15.81 -8.84 8.70
N ASP A 97 16.14 -7.59 8.92
CA ASP A 97 15.97 -6.81 10.16
C ASP A 97 15.29 -5.46 9.89
N TYR A 98 14.79 -5.24 8.68
CA TYR A 98 14.04 -4.04 8.34
C TYR A 98 12.90 -4.29 7.35
N LEU A 99 11.92 -3.39 7.42
CA LEU A 99 10.89 -3.20 6.40
C LEU A 99 10.71 -1.70 6.18
N ILE A 100 10.70 -1.25 4.92
CA ILE A 100 10.57 0.17 4.57
C ILE A 100 9.37 0.33 3.66
N THR A 101 8.41 1.19 4.04
CA THR A 101 7.25 1.53 3.22
C THR A 101 7.38 2.95 2.68
N LEU A 102 7.19 3.14 1.38
CA LEU A 102 7.12 4.44 0.73
C LEU A 102 5.74 4.61 0.07
N HIS A 103 4.99 5.62 0.48
CA HIS A 103 3.63 5.86 -0.03
C HIS A 103 3.23 7.33 0.08
N LYS A 104 2.14 7.75 -0.59
CA LYS A 104 1.69 9.15 -0.62
C LYS A 104 0.95 9.63 0.65
N GLY A 105 0.82 8.78 1.67
CA GLY A 105 0.01 9.06 2.87
C GLY A 105 -1.51 8.88 2.71
N GLU A 106 -1.99 8.47 1.52
CA GLU A 106 -3.43 8.30 1.25
C GLU A 106 -3.99 6.92 1.64
N LEU A 107 -3.11 5.95 1.89
CA LEU A 107 -3.46 4.59 2.33
C LEU A 107 -3.76 4.58 3.82
N LYS A 108 -4.99 4.94 4.19
CA LYS A 108 -5.45 4.98 5.60
C LYS A 108 -5.15 3.71 6.41
N PRO A 109 -5.31 2.48 5.90
CA PRO A 109 -5.00 1.27 6.67
C PRO A 109 -3.53 1.17 7.06
N LEU A 110 -2.62 1.53 6.14
CA LEU A 110 -1.18 1.54 6.39
C LEU A 110 -0.80 2.60 7.42
N VAL A 111 -1.29 3.83 7.23
CA VAL A 111 -1.05 4.94 8.19
C VAL A 111 -1.59 4.59 9.57
N LYS A 112 -2.78 3.98 9.64
CA LYS A 112 -3.41 3.55 10.90
C LYS A 112 -2.59 2.46 11.58
N LEU A 113 -2.19 1.42 10.85
CA LEU A 113 -1.39 0.31 11.39
C LEU A 113 -0.05 0.81 11.94
N PHE A 114 0.64 1.69 11.22
CA PHE A 114 1.91 2.26 11.69
C PHE A 114 1.71 3.04 12.99
N ARG A 115 0.69 3.91 13.06
CA ARG A 115 0.36 4.69 14.26
C ARG A 115 -0.05 3.82 15.44
N GLU A 116 -0.83 2.76 15.19
CA GLU A 116 -1.20 1.78 16.23
C GLU A 116 0.06 1.18 16.86
N CYS A 117 1.02 0.73 16.05
CA CYS A 117 2.28 0.19 16.58
C CYS A 117 3.14 1.24 17.32
N GLN A 118 3.02 2.53 16.99
CA GLN A 118 3.74 3.60 17.68
C GLN A 118 3.20 3.89 19.10
N ILE A 119 1.90 3.69 19.32
CA ILE A 119 1.24 4.10 20.58
C ILE A 119 0.83 2.93 21.48
N ASP A 120 0.85 1.71 20.93
CA ASP A 120 0.45 0.49 21.63
C ASP A 120 1.53 -0.59 21.52
N GLU A 121 2.12 -0.94 22.66
CA GLU A 121 3.16 -1.98 22.74
C GLU A 121 2.63 -3.36 22.38
N GLU A 122 1.37 -3.67 22.68
CA GLU A 122 0.77 -4.96 22.35
C GLU A 122 0.65 -5.12 20.82
N SER A 123 0.11 -4.10 20.14
CA SER A 123 0.09 -4.03 18.68
C SER A 123 1.50 -4.12 18.07
N CYS A 124 2.48 -3.41 18.64
CA CYS A 124 3.87 -3.50 18.18
C CYS A 124 4.42 -4.93 18.32
N GLN A 125 4.26 -5.54 19.49
CA GLN A 125 4.69 -6.91 19.75
C GLN A 125 4.01 -7.90 18.80
N GLU A 126 2.71 -7.77 18.57
CA GLU A 126 1.94 -8.65 17.69
C GLU A 126 2.50 -8.60 16.25
N ASN A 127 2.63 -7.40 15.68
CA ASN A 127 3.01 -7.20 14.29
C ASN A 127 4.50 -7.47 13.99
N PHE A 128 5.40 -7.32 14.98
CA PHE A 128 6.85 -7.50 14.82
C PHE A 128 7.34 -8.90 15.25
N SER A 129 6.48 -9.74 15.82
CA SER A 129 6.84 -11.00 16.49
C SER A 129 7.57 -12.05 15.65
N GLN A 130 7.34 -12.10 14.34
CA GLN A 130 7.82 -13.19 13.46
C GLN A 130 8.74 -12.73 12.31
N GLY A 131 9.32 -11.52 12.42
CA GLY A 131 10.25 -10.95 11.44
C GLY A 131 9.58 -10.09 10.36
N SER A 132 10.39 -9.45 9.52
CA SER A 132 9.92 -8.49 8.51
C SER A 132 8.97 -9.09 7.48
N GLY A 133 9.10 -10.40 7.18
CA GLY A 133 8.19 -11.11 6.28
C GLY A 133 6.78 -11.25 6.85
N TYR A 134 6.67 -11.46 8.15
CA TYR A 134 5.38 -11.45 8.84
C TYR A 134 4.79 -10.05 8.92
N LEU A 135 5.62 -9.05 9.22
CA LEU A 135 5.17 -7.65 9.22
C LEU A 135 4.64 -7.23 7.83
N LEU A 136 5.31 -7.63 6.75
CA LEU A 136 4.81 -7.42 5.39
C LEU A 136 3.46 -8.08 5.17
N TYR A 137 3.29 -9.34 5.59
CA TYR A 137 1.99 -10.01 5.54
C TYR A 137 0.91 -9.19 6.27
N ARG A 138 1.18 -8.76 7.51
CA ARG A 138 0.25 -7.95 8.32
C ARG A 138 -0.14 -6.63 7.65
N ILE A 139 0.83 -5.95 7.03
CA ILE A 139 0.57 -4.74 6.25
C ILE A 139 -0.33 -5.04 5.05
N MET A 140 0.00 -6.08 4.29
CA MET A 140 -0.74 -6.45 3.08
C MET A 140 -2.15 -6.93 3.39
N ASP A 141 -2.34 -7.69 4.47
CA ASP A 141 -3.63 -8.17 4.96
C ASP A 141 -4.58 -6.99 5.24
N ARG A 142 -4.11 -6.00 6.01
CA ARG A 142 -4.88 -4.77 6.28
C ARG A 142 -5.21 -3.96 5.02
N LEU A 143 -4.29 -3.94 4.05
CA LEU A 143 -4.48 -3.21 2.79
C LEU A 143 -5.48 -3.92 1.86
N VAL A 144 -5.43 -5.24 1.79
CA VAL A 144 -6.35 -6.07 1.00
C VAL A 144 -7.76 -6.02 1.61
N ASP A 145 -7.88 -6.19 2.92
CA ASP A 145 -9.18 -6.12 3.63
C ASP A 145 -9.88 -4.77 3.43
N TYR A 146 -9.12 -3.68 3.30
CA TYR A 146 -9.67 -2.36 3.05
C TYR A 146 -10.32 -2.20 1.66
N CYS A 147 -10.13 -3.16 0.76
CA CYS A 147 -10.82 -3.19 -0.53
C CYS A 147 -12.32 -3.55 -0.37
N LEU A 148 -12.68 -4.35 0.64
CA LEU A 148 -14.07 -4.80 0.84
C LEU A 148 -15.04 -3.63 1.15
N PRO A 149 -14.73 -2.69 2.06
CA PRO A 149 -15.58 -1.50 2.25
C PRO A 149 -15.77 -0.66 0.98
N ILE A 150 -14.78 -0.61 0.09
CA ILE A 150 -14.88 0.12 -1.17
C ILE A 150 -15.88 -0.59 -2.10
N LEU A 151 -15.78 -1.92 -2.23
CA LEU A 151 -16.71 -2.73 -3.02
C LEU A 151 -18.14 -2.67 -2.48
N ASN A 152 -18.33 -2.76 -1.16
CA ASN A 152 -19.65 -2.62 -0.54
C ASN A 152 -20.28 -1.28 -0.92
N LYS A 153 -19.49 -0.18 -0.89
CA LYS A 153 -20.01 1.13 -1.27
C LYS A 153 -20.39 1.22 -2.75
N VAL A 154 -19.68 0.52 -3.62
CA VAL A 154 -20.05 0.40 -5.04
C VAL A 154 -21.36 -0.37 -5.19
N GLY A 155 -21.55 -1.45 -4.42
CA GLY A 155 -22.80 -2.21 -4.34
C GLY A 155 -23.99 -1.33 -3.95
N ASP A 156 -23.89 -0.61 -2.82
CA ASP A 156 -24.92 0.32 -2.37
C ASP A 156 -25.29 1.34 -3.47
N ASN A 157 -24.28 1.87 -4.17
CA ASN A 157 -24.53 2.86 -5.22
C ASN A 157 -25.21 2.26 -6.46
N ILE A 158 -25.01 0.96 -6.72
CA ILE A 158 -25.72 0.24 -7.81
C ILE A 158 -27.19 0.11 -7.44
N GLU A 159 -27.50 -0.32 -6.22
CA GLU A 159 -28.88 -0.44 -5.72
C GLU A 159 -29.61 0.92 -5.80
N ASP A 160 -28.98 1.99 -5.32
CA ASP A 160 -29.51 3.37 -5.41
C ASP A 160 -29.88 3.78 -6.85
N VAL A 161 -29.08 3.34 -7.82
CA VAL A 161 -29.27 3.65 -9.24
C VAL A 161 -30.36 2.79 -9.85
N GLU A 162 -30.45 1.52 -9.48
CA GLU A 162 -31.52 0.61 -9.92
C GLU A 162 -32.90 1.10 -9.48
N ASP A 163 -33.04 1.53 -8.22
CA ASP A 163 -34.27 2.14 -7.71
C ASP A 163 -34.64 3.43 -8.47
N ALA A 164 -33.64 4.21 -8.88
CA ALA A 164 -33.85 5.43 -9.63
C ALA A 164 -34.35 5.21 -11.07
N ILE A 165 -34.05 4.06 -11.69
CA ILE A 165 -34.48 3.72 -13.06
C ILE A 165 -36.01 3.60 -13.15
N PHE A 166 -36.64 3.02 -12.12
CA PHE A 166 -38.09 2.82 -12.08
C PHE A 166 -38.87 4.05 -11.58
N SER A 167 -38.19 5.19 -11.43
CA SER A 167 -38.76 6.47 -10.97
C SER A 167 -38.64 7.57 -12.03
N ASP A 168 -39.20 8.76 -11.76
CA ASP A 168 -39.08 9.95 -12.62
C ASP A 168 -37.62 10.49 -12.76
N LYS A 169 -36.62 9.81 -12.18
CA LYS A 169 -35.20 10.20 -12.18
C LYS A 169 -34.36 9.48 -13.26
N MET A 170 -34.99 8.80 -14.22
CA MET A 170 -34.30 7.97 -15.23
C MET A 170 -33.11 8.64 -15.95
N PRO A 171 -33.15 9.92 -16.40
CA PRO A 171 -32.00 10.55 -17.05
C PRO A 171 -30.76 10.67 -16.13
N ARG A 172 -30.99 10.86 -14.82
CA ARG A 172 -29.93 10.89 -13.82
C ARG A 172 -29.35 9.49 -13.61
N ALA A 173 -30.20 8.47 -13.57
CA ALA A 173 -29.78 7.08 -13.41
C ALA A 173 -28.79 6.66 -14.53
N ILE A 174 -29.06 7.00 -15.79
CA ILE A 174 -28.16 6.66 -16.92
C ILE A 174 -26.75 7.23 -16.73
N LYS A 175 -26.64 8.48 -16.28
CA LYS A 175 -25.33 9.11 -16.02
C LYS A 175 -24.60 8.39 -14.87
N GLU A 176 -25.30 8.06 -13.81
CA GLU A 176 -24.74 7.36 -12.66
C GLU A 176 -24.30 5.94 -13.00
N ILE A 177 -25.06 5.18 -13.81
CA ILE A 177 -24.65 3.88 -14.36
C ILE A 177 -23.31 4.00 -15.08
N SER A 178 -23.14 5.02 -15.93
CA SER A 178 -21.88 5.19 -16.67
C SER A 178 -20.70 5.52 -15.75
N ILE A 179 -20.92 6.24 -14.65
CA ILE A 179 -19.87 6.56 -13.67
C ILE A 179 -19.50 5.30 -12.89
N LEU A 180 -20.48 4.56 -12.39
CA LEU A 180 -20.27 3.31 -11.66
C LEU A 180 -19.56 2.26 -12.53
N ARG A 181 -19.98 2.11 -13.79
CA ARG A 181 -19.30 1.20 -14.73
C ARG A 181 -17.83 1.56 -14.90
N ARG A 182 -17.52 2.84 -15.04
CA ARG A 182 -16.12 3.32 -15.15
C ARG A 182 -15.34 3.02 -13.88
N ASP A 183 -15.95 3.25 -12.72
CA ASP A 183 -15.35 2.99 -11.42
C ASP A 183 -15.02 1.51 -11.20
N VAL A 184 -15.99 0.62 -11.46
CA VAL A 184 -15.80 -0.85 -11.39
C VAL A 184 -14.68 -1.31 -12.32
N ILE A 185 -14.65 -0.83 -13.57
CA ILE A 185 -13.57 -1.18 -14.52
C ILE A 185 -12.22 -0.69 -14.01
N SER A 186 -12.16 0.51 -13.44
CA SER A 186 -10.92 1.07 -12.87
C SER A 186 -10.43 0.25 -11.68
N PHE A 187 -11.33 -0.06 -10.74
CA PHE A 187 -11.06 -0.90 -9.57
C PHE A 187 -10.50 -2.26 -9.99
N ARG A 188 -11.19 -2.96 -10.89
CA ARG A 188 -10.73 -4.23 -11.46
C ARG A 188 -9.31 -4.08 -12.02
N ARG A 189 -9.06 -3.10 -12.90
CA ARG A 189 -7.74 -2.88 -13.51
C ARG A 189 -6.62 -2.69 -12.48
N ILE A 190 -6.92 -2.18 -11.28
CA ILE A 190 -5.96 -2.02 -10.19
C ILE A 190 -5.66 -3.35 -9.50
N ILE A 191 -6.70 -4.15 -9.20
CA ILE A 191 -6.57 -5.43 -8.48
C ILE A 191 -5.95 -6.52 -9.36
N TRP A 192 -6.26 -6.56 -10.66
CA TRP A 192 -5.82 -7.64 -11.56
C TRP A 192 -4.32 -7.98 -11.48
N PRO A 193 -3.38 -7.02 -11.56
CA PRO A 193 -1.96 -7.33 -11.50
C PRO A 193 -1.49 -7.77 -10.11
N MET A 194 -2.21 -7.40 -9.05
CA MET A 194 -1.85 -7.79 -7.68
C MET A 194 -1.95 -9.30 -7.47
N ARG A 195 -2.89 -9.98 -8.14
CA ARG A 195 -3.10 -11.43 -8.02
C ARG A 195 -1.80 -12.21 -8.26
N ALA A 196 -1.10 -11.88 -9.34
CA ALA A 196 0.16 -12.53 -9.69
C ALA A 196 1.29 -12.21 -8.69
N VAL A 197 1.33 -10.98 -8.18
CA VAL A 197 2.32 -10.56 -7.18
C VAL A 197 2.08 -11.29 -5.85
N ILE A 198 0.86 -11.28 -5.33
CA ILE A 198 0.50 -11.91 -4.05
C ILE A 198 0.68 -13.44 -4.13
N GLY A 199 0.21 -14.06 -5.21
CA GLY A 199 0.34 -15.51 -5.41
C GLY A 199 1.79 -16.00 -5.56
N SER A 200 2.76 -15.10 -5.79
CA SER A 200 4.19 -15.43 -5.87
C SER A 200 5.02 -14.92 -4.69
N LEU A 201 4.39 -14.33 -3.68
CA LEU A 201 5.06 -13.62 -2.59
C LEU A 201 5.59 -14.57 -1.49
N GLU A 202 4.83 -15.61 -1.13
CA GLU A 202 5.17 -16.51 -0.02
C GLU A 202 6.58 -17.11 -0.13
N PRO A 203 6.99 -17.74 -1.25
CA PRO A 203 8.28 -18.42 -1.30
C PRO A 203 9.44 -17.43 -1.19
N LYS A 204 9.24 -16.19 -1.65
CA LYS A 204 10.25 -15.12 -1.67
C LYS A 204 10.42 -14.50 -0.28
N VAL A 205 9.32 -14.34 0.45
CA VAL A 205 9.29 -13.72 1.78
C VAL A 205 9.72 -14.70 2.88
N ARG A 206 9.66 -16.02 2.64
CA ARG A 206 10.01 -17.06 3.60
C ARG A 206 11.38 -16.89 4.27
N ARG A 207 12.38 -16.33 3.57
CA ARG A 207 13.73 -16.06 4.15
C ARG A 207 13.77 -14.91 5.18
N PHE A 208 12.67 -14.16 5.31
CA PHE A 208 12.53 -12.99 6.19
C PHE A 208 11.54 -13.21 7.34
N THR A 209 11.10 -14.45 7.54
CA THR A 209 10.21 -14.81 8.65
C THR A 209 10.63 -16.11 9.29
N LYS A 210 10.32 -16.26 10.58
CA LYS A 210 10.55 -17.49 11.35
C LYS A 210 9.36 -18.45 11.28
N MET A 211 8.21 -17.95 10.83
CA MET A 211 6.94 -18.67 10.77
C MET A 211 6.71 -19.25 9.38
N ASP A 212 6.06 -20.41 9.30
CA ASP A 212 5.52 -20.88 8.03
C ASP A 212 4.29 -20.04 7.66
N MET A 213 4.41 -19.28 6.57
CA MET A 213 3.39 -18.33 6.13
C MET A 213 2.48 -18.90 5.03
N SER A 214 2.61 -20.18 4.69
CA SER A 214 1.86 -20.81 3.59
C SER A 214 0.35 -20.63 3.69
N VAL A 215 -0.21 -20.85 4.88
CA VAL A 215 -1.66 -20.71 5.12
C VAL A 215 -2.10 -19.24 5.02
N TYR A 216 -1.30 -18.32 5.56
CA TYR A 216 -1.59 -16.88 5.61
C TYR A 216 -1.57 -16.24 4.21
N PHE A 217 -0.56 -16.55 3.39
CA PHE A 217 -0.52 -16.06 2.01
C PHE A 217 -1.52 -16.79 1.10
N GLY A 218 -1.87 -18.04 1.41
CA GLY A 218 -2.97 -18.75 0.75
C GLY A 218 -4.31 -18.03 0.96
N ASP A 219 -4.65 -17.71 2.20
CA ASP A 219 -5.85 -16.96 2.56
C ASP A 219 -5.88 -15.56 1.91
N MET A 220 -4.74 -14.85 1.93
CA MET A 220 -4.62 -13.55 1.25
C MET A 220 -4.82 -13.66 -0.27
N THR A 221 -4.35 -14.74 -0.90
CA THR A 221 -4.57 -15.00 -2.32
C THR A 221 -6.06 -15.20 -2.59
N ASP A 222 -6.73 -16.02 -1.77
CA ASP A 222 -8.18 -16.25 -1.86
C ASP A 222 -8.97 -14.95 -1.63
N HIS A 223 -8.52 -14.08 -0.73
CA HIS A 223 -9.15 -12.77 -0.48
C HIS A 223 -9.06 -11.86 -1.70
N VAL A 224 -7.89 -11.77 -2.34
CA VAL A 224 -7.72 -10.96 -3.55
C VAL A 224 -8.52 -11.52 -4.73
N ASP A 225 -8.62 -12.84 -4.84
CA ASP A 225 -9.44 -13.49 -5.85
C ASP A 225 -10.94 -13.17 -5.64
N LYS A 226 -11.44 -13.26 -4.40
CA LYS A 226 -12.81 -12.85 -4.04
C LYS A 226 -13.09 -11.36 -4.29
N ILE A 227 -12.11 -10.49 -4.07
CA ILE A 227 -12.22 -9.03 -4.35
C ILE A 227 -12.28 -8.77 -5.86
N TRP A 228 -11.60 -9.59 -6.65
CA TRP A 228 -11.54 -9.44 -8.10
C TRP A 228 -12.80 -9.94 -8.81
N ASP A 229 -13.36 -11.06 -8.35
CA ASP A 229 -14.51 -11.72 -8.98
C ASP A 229 -15.75 -10.83 -9.04
#